data_AF-A0A8T3S6M1-F1
#
_entry.id   AF-A0A8T3S6M1-F1
#
_cell.length_a   1.000
_cell.length_b   1.000
_cell.length_c   1.000
_cell.angle_alpha   90.00
_cell.angle_beta   90.00
_cell.angle_gamma   90.00
#
_symmetry.space_group_name_H-M   'P 1'
#
loop_
_entity.id
_entity.type
_entity.pdbx_description
1 polymer ?
#
loop_
_entity_poly.entity_id
_entity_poly.type
_entity_poly.pdbx_seq_one_letter_code
_entity_poly.pdbx_strand_id
1 'polypeptide(L)'
;MSSRAIVDVQFRLSAPALPRGAEVRLRSFGERWLAVTHIDGMSRSGLGIDPRQALLASLADLHASTRMVLLSDLALLRPSAEIAHARAAVLG
;
A
#
# COMPACT_ATOMS: atom_id res chain seq x y z
N MET A 1 -23.17 5.05 15.91
CA MET A 1 -22.21 4.54 14.91
C MET A 1 -20.86 5.15 15.23
N SER A 2 -19.95 4.40 15.84
CA SER A 2 -18.60 4.91 16.11
C SER A 2 -17.85 5.05 14.80
N SER A 3 -17.49 6.27 14.42
CA SER A 3 -16.62 6.53 13.27
C SER A 3 -15.25 5.91 13.56
N ARG A 4 -14.96 4.74 12.96
CA ARG A 4 -13.60 4.15 13.00
C ARG A 4 -12.68 5.10 12.25
N ALA A 5 -11.56 5.49 12.85
CA ALA A 5 -10.62 6.40 12.20
C ALA A 5 -10.13 5.80 10.87
N ILE A 6 -10.13 6.62 9.82
CA ILE A 6 -9.63 6.23 8.50
C ILE A 6 -8.11 6.42 8.51
N VAL A 7 -7.37 5.33 8.29
CA VAL A 7 -5.94 5.36 7.97
C VAL A 7 -5.79 5.62 6.47
N ASP A 8 -4.96 6.59 6.10
CA ASP A 8 -4.65 6.95 4.72
C ASP A 8 -3.17 7.32 4.65
N VAL A 9 -2.37 6.51 3.96
CA VAL A 9 -0.92 6.72 3.83
C VAL A 9 -0.52 6.70 2.36
N GLN A 10 0.42 7.57 1.99
CA GLN A 10 0.96 7.66 0.64
C GLN A 10 2.48 7.57 0.68
N PHE A 11 3.04 6.77 -0.22
CA PHE A 11 4.48 6.55 -0.32
C PHE A 11 4.87 6.19 -1.75
N ARG A 12 6.18 6.13 -2.02
CA ARG A 12 6.73 5.71 -3.31
C ARG A 12 7.62 4.50 -3.11
N LEU A 13 7.51 3.54 -4.01
CA LEU A 13 8.39 2.38 -4.12
C LEU A 13 9.25 2.51 -5.38
N SER A 14 10.45 1.98 -5.33
CA SER A 14 11.43 2.02 -6.41
C SER A 14 11.79 0.61 -6.83
N ALA A 15 11.95 0.41 -8.14
CA ALA A 15 12.51 -0.79 -8.72
C ALA A 15 13.33 -0.39 -9.95
N PRO A 16 14.44 -1.07 -10.27
CA PRO A 16 15.23 -0.77 -11.47
C PRO A 16 14.41 -0.81 -12.76
N ALA A 17 13.40 -1.69 -12.82
CA ALA A 17 12.49 -1.82 -13.95
C ALA A 17 11.45 -0.68 -14.04
N LEU A 18 11.34 0.17 -13.02
CA LEU A 18 10.39 1.29 -12.94
C LEU A 18 11.16 2.59 -12.62
N PRO A 19 11.72 3.29 -13.64
CA PRO A 19 12.57 4.47 -13.44
C PRO A 19 11.88 5.62 -12.69
N ARG A 20 10.54 5.70 -12.80
CA ARG A 20 9.71 6.69 -12.10
C ARG A 20 9.15 6.17 -10.77
N GLY A 21 9.42 4.91 -10.43
CA GLY A 21 8.87 4.23 -9.28
C GLY A 21 7.37 3.94 -9.40
N ALA A 22 6.82 3.42 -8.31
CA ALA A 22 5.40 3.18 -8.11
C ALA A 22 4.90 4.08 -6.97
N GLU A 23 3.98 4.98 -7.26
CA GLU A 23 3.32 5.76 -6.22
C GLU A 23 2.17 4.95 -5.64
N VAL A 24 2.11 4.82 -4.33
CA VAL A 24 1.13 3.98 -3.64
C VAL A 24 0.36 4.81 -2.64
N ARG A 25 -0.96 4.66 -2.67
CA ARG A 25 -1.86 5.12 -1.61
C ARG A 25 -2.56 3.92 -0.99
N LEU A 26 -2.43 3.76 0.31
CA LEU A 26 -3.13 2.75 1.11
C LEU A 26 -4.17 3.43 1.99
N ARG A 27 -5.42 2.97 1.91
CA ARG A 27 -6.53 3.51 2.70
C ARG A 27 -7.32 2.39 3.36
N SER A 28 -7.61 2.54 4.65
CA SER A 28 -8.54 1.65 5.37
C SER A 28 -9.99 2.06 5.10
N PHE A 29 -10.87 1.07 4.93
CA PHE A 29 -12.31 1.24 4.82
C PHE A 29 -13.02 0.12 5.58
N GLY A 30 -13.54 0.43 6.78
CA GLY A 30 -14.13 -0.56 7.67
C GLY A 30 -13.09 -1.62 8.08
N GLU A 31 -13.31 -2.86 7.62
CA GLU A 31 -12.41 -4.00 7.86
C GLU A 31 -11.56 -4.35 6.64
N ARG A 32 -11.58 -3.50 5.61
CA ARG A 32 -10.88 -3.70 4.35
C ARG A 32 -9.84 -2.62 4.13
N TRP A 33 -8.93 -2.91 3.22
CA TRP A 33 -7.90 -1.99 2.75
C TRP A 33 -7.97 -1.88 1.24
N LEU A 34 -7.80 -0.66 0.74
CA LEU A 34 -7.64 -0.34 -0.67
C LEU A 34 -6.22 0.17 -0.89
N ALA A 35 -5.50 -0.47 -1.81
CA ALA A 35 -4.27 0.07 -2.37
C ALA A 35 -4.59 0.61 -3.76
N VAL A 36 -4.09 1.81 -4.05
CA VAL A 36 -4.01 2.34 -5.42
C VAL A 36 -2.54 2.57 -5.73
N THR A 37 -2.05 1.90 -6.75
CA THR A 37 -0.67 1.99 -7.21
C THR A 37 -0.64 2.64 -8.59
N HIS A 38 0.05 3.76 -8.72
CA HIS A 38 0.27 4.44 -9.98
C HIS A 38 1.67 4.13 -10.52
N ILE A 39 1.74 3.55 -11.71
CA ILE A 39 2.97 3.16 -12.40
C ILE A 39 2.81 3.53 -13.87
N ASP A 40 3.76 4.31 -14.41
CA ASP A 40 3.82 4.69 -15.81
C ASP A 40 2.51 5.26 -16.39
N GLY A 41 1.84 6.13 -15.62
CA GLY A 41 0.58 6.76 -16.04
C GLY A 41 -0.66 5.89 -15.84
N MET A 42 -0.49 4.62 -15.42
CA MET A 42 -1.59 3.71 -15.17
C MET A 42 -1.82 3.50 -13.68
N SER A 43 -3.08 3.58 -13.27
CA SER A 43 -3.50 3.28 -11.90
C SER A 43 -4.02 1.85 -11.82
N ARG A 44 -3.53 1.10 -10.84
CA ARG A 44 -3.98 -0.26 -10.50
C ARG A 44 -4.50 -0.25 -9.07
N SER A 45 -5.62 -0.91 -8.83
CA SER A 45 -6.23 -0.99 -7.50
C SER A 45 -6.22 -2.42 -6.97
N GLY A 46 -6.14 -2.55 -5.65
CA GLY A 46 -6.15 -3.83 -4.96
C GLY A 46 -6.90 -3.74 -3.64
N LEU A 47 -7.73 -4.74 -3.37
CA LEU A 47 -8.47 -4.86 -2.11
C LEU A 47 -7.89 -5.99 -1.26
N GLY A 48 -7.85 -5.80 0.06
CA GLY A 48 -7.38 -6.81 1.01
C GLY A 48 -8.07 -6.71 2.36
N ILE A 49 -7.95 -7.75 3.19
CA ILE A 49 -8.34 -7.68 4.61
C ILE A 49 -7.29 -6.93 5.45
N ASP A 50 -6.08 -6.76 4.91
CA ASP A 50 -4.98 -6.03 5.52
C ASP A 50 -4.24 -5.19 4.46
N PRO A 51 -3.38 -4.22 4.88
CA PRO A 51 -2.68 -3.35 3.95
C PRO A 51 -1.75 -4.10 3.00
N ARG A 52 -1.12 -5.19 3.45
CA ARG A 52 -0.17 -5.96 2.67
C ARG A 52 -0.88 -6.72 1.55
N GLN A 53 -2.02 -7.34 1.85
CA GLN A 53 -2.85 -7.98 0.83
C GLN A 53 -3.36 -6.99 -0.21
N ALA A 54 -3.83 -5.81 0.23
CA ALA A 54 -4.29 -4.78 -0.69
C ALA A 54 -3.17 -4.34 -1.66
N LEU A 55 -1.96 -4.10 -1.13
CA LEU A 55 -0.78 -3.77 -1.93
C LEU A 55 -0.39 -4.91 -2.89
N LEU A 56 -0.39 -6.16 -2.43
CA LEU A 56 -0.10 -7.30 -3.29
C LEU A 56 -1.09 -7.39 -4.46
N ALA A 57 -2.37 -7.17 -4.17
CA ALA A 57 -3.43 -7.18 -5.18
C ALA A 57 -3.27 -6.04 -6.21
N SER A 58 -2.89 -4.82 -5.79
CA SER A 58 -2.70 -3.71 -6.73
C SER A 58 -1.47 -3.88 -7.64
N LEU A 59 -0.57 -4.80 -7.30
CA LEU A 59 0.63 -5.14 -8.07
C LEU A 59 0.47 -6.43 -8.89
N ALA A 60 -0.68 -7.10 -8.85
CA ALA A 60 -0.87 -8.46 -9.40
C ALA A 60 -0.50 -8.59 -10.89
N ASP A 61 -0.69 -7.54 -11.69
CA ASP A 61 -0.40 -7.56 -13.13
C ASP A 61 1.07 -7.28 -13.48
N LEU A 62 1.91 -6.97 -12.49
CA LEU A 62 3.33 -6.82 -12.71
C LEU A 62 4.03 -8.17 -12.81
N HIS A 63 5.14 -8.21 -13.53
CA HIS A 63 6.02 -9.38 -13.53
C HIS A 63 6.48 -9.72 -12.10
N ALA A 64 6.58 -11.01 -11.79
CA ALA A 64 6.86 -11.49 -10.44
C ALA A 64 8.18 -10.92 -9.86
N SER A 65 9.22 -10.80 -10.69
CA SER A 65 10.49 -10.18 -10.27
C SER A 65 10.34 -8.72 -9.88
N THR A 66 9.60 -7.92 -10.65
CA THR A 66 9.32 -6.51 -10.34
C THR A 66 8.54 -6.39 -9.03
N ARG A 67 7.54 -7.25 -8.81
CA ARG A 67 6.81 -7.30 -7.53
C ARG A 67 7.75 -7.57 -6.36
N MET A 68 8.60 -8.59 -6.46
CA MET A 68 9.53 -8.93 -5.38
C MET A 68 10.48 -7.79 -5.04
N VAL A 69 10.99 -7.07 -6.05
CA VAL A 69 11.84 -5.90 -5.82
C VAL A 69 11.07 -4.80 -5.09
N LEU A 70 9.87 -4.44 -5.56
CA LEU A 70 9.04 -3.42 -4.91
C LEU A 70 8.68 -3.79 -3.46
N LEU A 71 8.38 -5.07 -3.21
CA LEU A 71 8.05 -5.58 -1.88
C LEU A 71 9.27 -5.70 -0.94
N SER A 72 10.48 -5.59 -1.49
CA SER A 72 11.73 -5.59 -0.73
C SER A 72 12.29 -4.18 -0.53
N ASP A 73 11.60 -3.15 -1.02
CA ASP A 73 12.01 -1.76 -0.85
C ASP A 73 11.88 -1.33 0.62
N LEU A 74 12.98 -0.86 1.20
CA LEU A 74 13.03 -0.37 2.57
C LEU A 74 12.12 0.86 2.81
N ALA A 75 11.70 1.55 1.74
CA ALA A 75 10.69 2.60 1.82
C ALA A 75 9.36 2.11 2.43
N LEU A 76 9.10 0.80 2.47
CA LEU A 76 7.93 0.21 3.14
C LEU A 76 7.97 0.29 4.67
N LEU A 77 9.13 0.49 5.29
CA LEU A 77 9.26 0.52 6.75
C LEU A 77 8.47 1.68 7.37
N ARG A 78 8.55 2.87 6.76
CA ARG A 78 7.84 4.07 7.20
C ARG A 78 6.31 3.92 7.18
N PRO A 79 5.65 3.61 6.04
CA PRO A 79 4.20 3.45 6.02
C PRO A 79 3.74 2.27 6.89
N SER A 80 4.56 1.24 7.09
CA SER A 80 4.25 0.16 8.03
C SER A 80 4.16 0.65 9.47
N ALA A 81 5.10 1.48 9.91
CA ALA A 81 5.08 2.10 11.23
C ALA A 81 3.90 3.09 11.38
N GLU A 82 3.66 3.93 10.38
CA GLU A 82 2.52 4.86 10.37
C GLU A 82 1.17 4.12 10.52
N ILE A 83 0.98 3.03 9.77
CA ILE A 83 -0.21 2.18 9.89
C ILE A 83 -0.30 1.55 11.28
N ALA A 84 0.80 1.04 11.84
CA ALA A 84 0.81 0.43 13.17
C ALA A 84 0.42 1.44 14.27
N HIS A 85 0.99 2.65 14.22
CA HIS A 85 0.64 3.73 15.14
C HIS A 85 -0.83 4.13 15.03
N ALA A 86 -1.33 4.32 13.80
CA ALA A 86 -2.72 4.68 13.57
C ALA A 86 -3.69 3.60 14.08
N ARG A 87 -3.35 2.32 13.93
CA ARG A 87 -4.16 1.20 14.45
C ARG A 87 -4.14 1.13 15.98
N ALA A 88 -3.01 1.41 16.62
CA ALA A 88 -2.90 1.44 18.08
C ALA A 88 -3.77 2.54 18.69
N ALA A 89 -3.80 3.73 18.07
CA ALA A 89 -4.62 4.86 18.52
C ALA A 89 -6.14 4.65 18.39
N VAL A 90 -6.58 3.65 17.61
CA VAL A 90 -8.01 3.31 17.43
C VAL A 90 -8.46 2.20 18.38
N LEU A 91 -7.52 1.42 18.92
CA LEU A 91 -7.78 0.29 19.80
C LEU A 91 -7.59 0.61 21.29
N GLY A 92 -6.92 1.72 21.61
CA GLY A 92 -6.81 2.28 22.96
C GLY A 92 -7.89 3.30 23.24
#